data_AF-A0A2E2E019-F1
#
_entry.id   AF-A0A2E2E019-F1
#
_cell.length_a   1.000
_cell.length_b   1.000
_cell.length_c   1.000
_cell.angle_alpha   90.00
_cell.angle_beta   90.00
_cell.angle_gamma   90.00
#
_symmetry.space_group_name_H-M   'P 1'
#
loop_
_entity.id
_entity.type
_entity.pdbx_description
1 polymer ?
#
loop_
_entity_poly.entity_id
_entity_poly.type
_entity_poly.pdbx_seq_one_letter_code
_entity_poly.pdbx_strand_id
1 'polypeptide(L)'
;MKKLIPFIMLALAVPMTAAKADITHKLSSSVQLRVDAAATQVERIGSSFSVTGNGVDTTDGNTASTISAGTITSGVYAPGTIAATQDVPGASFSFTQQYTQADAVATSAPTVGTVGNFSDQTSTTAGTAGSLAGTITSAGVMTITAGGAGTVATGQHVTELTIK
;
A
#
# COMPACT_ATOMS: atom_id res chain seq x y z
N MET A 1 -64.29 65.40 -4.44
CA MET A 1 -63.20 64.60 -5.07
C MET A 1 -61.78 65.16 -4.87
N LYS A 2 -61.57 66.35 -4.29
CA LYS A 2 -60.22 66.96 -4.12
C LYS A 2 -59.47 66.56 -2.84
N LYS A 3 -60.06 65.74 -1.96
CA LYS A 3 -59.51 65.38 -0.64
C LYS A 3 -58.58 64.15 -0.63
N LEU A 4 -58.45 63.43 -1.76
CA LEU A 4 -57.55 62.27 -1.89
C LEU A 4 -56.14 62.64 -2.40
N ILE A 5 -55.98 63.84 -2.96
CA ILE A 5 -54.71 64.33 -3.54
C ILE A 5 -53.55 64.32 -2.52
N PRO A 6 -53.71 64.76 -1.25
CA PRO A 6 -52.59 64.74 -0.30
C PRO A 6 -52.19 63.31 0.12
N PHE A 7 -53.11 62.35 0.11
CA PHE A 7 -52.79 60.95 0.42
C PHE A 7 -52.04 60.26 -0.72
N ILE A 8 -52.40 60.57 -1.97
CA ILE A 8 -51.67 60.08 -3.15
C ILE A 8 -50.27 60.71 -3.20
N MET A 9 -50.15 62.02 -2.97
CA MET A 9 -48.84 62.70 -2.91
C MET A 9 -47.96 62.18 -1.78
N LEU A 10 -48.52 61.81 -0.62
CA LEU A 10 -47.75 61.20 0.48
C LEU A 10 -47.32 59.77 0.15
N ALA A 11 -48.13 59.00 -0.58
CA ALA A 11 -47.77 57.66 -1.05
C ALA A 11 -46.66 57.69 -2.13
N LEU A 12 -46.58 58.75 -2.94
CA LEU A 12 -45.49 58.98 -3.90
C LEU A 12 -44.23 59.61 -3.27
N ALA A 13 -44.32 60.17 -2.07
CA ALA A 13 -43.21 60.78 -1.34
C ALA A 13 -42.55 59.82 -0.33
N VAL A 14 -43.07 58.59 -0.17
CA VAL A 14 -42.33 57.53 0.52
C VAL A 14 -41.07 57.29 -0.32
N PRO A 15 -39.86 57.51 0.20
CA PRO A 15 -38.67 57.14 -0.54
C PRO A 15 -38.84 55.65 -0.82
N MET A 16 -38.93 55.26 -2.09
CA MET A 16 -38.67 53.88 -2.46
C MET A 16 -37.26 53.63 -1.99
N THR A 17 -37.13 53.10 -0.79
CA THR A 17 -35.87 52.63 -0.24
C THR A 17 -35.47 51.55 -1.21
N ALA A 18 -34.60 51.90 -2.17
CA ALA A 18 -33.95 50.94 -3.03
C ALA A 18 -33.43 49.87 -2.09
N ALA A 19 -34.03 48.67 -2.13
CA ALA A 19 -33.66 47.57 -1.27
C ALA A 19 -32.15 47.38 -1.49
N LYS A 20 -31.34 47.79 -0.52
CA LYS A 20 -29.90 47.58 -0.56
C LYS A 20 -29.72 46.12 -0.24
N ALA A 21 -29.72 45.29 -1.29
CA ALA A 21 -29.43 43.89 -1.15
C ALA A 21 -27.94 43.74 -0.84
N ASP A 22 -27.61 43.15 0.30
CA ASP A 22 -26.22 42.85 0.63
C ASP A 22 -25.81 41.60 -0.16
N ILE A 23 -24.93 41.78 -1.14
CA ILE A 23 -24.39 40.69 -1.95
C ILE A 23 -23.08 40.22 -1.33
N THR A 24 -23.08 39.01 -0.77
CA THR A 24 -21.86 38.33 -0.33
C THR A 24 -21.45 37.32 -1.38
N HIS A 25 -20.24 37.47 -1.91
CA HIS A 25 -19.65 36.56 -2.89
C HIS A 25 -18.43 35.88 -2.28
N LYS A 26 -18.45 34.56 -2.20
CA LYS A 26 -17.35 33.75 -1.68
C LYS A 26 -16.86 32.79 -2.76
N LEU A 27 -15.59 32.92 -3.09
CA LEU A 27 -14.86 32.02 -3.98
C LEU A 27 -13.89 31.20 -3.13
N SER A 28 -14.00 29.88 -3.17
CA SER A 28 -13.06 28.97 -2.52
C SER A 28 -12.51 28.00 -3.55
N SER A 29 -11.19 27.94 -3.68
CA SER A 29 -10.51 27.03 -4.60
C SER A 29 -9.52 26.18 -3.83
N SER A 30 -9.52 24.86 -4.06
CA SER A 30 -8.55 23.94 -3.48
C SER A 30 -8.09 22.91 -4.50
N VAL A 31 -6.80 22.55 -4.42
CA VAL A 31 -6.19 21.48 -5.21
C VAL A 31 -5.48 20.56 -4.24
N GLN A 32 -5.79 19.27 -4.31
CA GLN A 32 -5.09 18.22 -3.58
C GLN A 32 -4.49 17.24 -4.58
N LEU A 33 -3.17 17.05 -4.50
CA LEU A 33 -2.42 16.08 -5.29
C LEU A 33 -1.84 15.03 -4.34
N ARG A 34 -2.08 13.76 -4.64
CA ARG A 34 -1.62 12.63 -3.83
C ARG A 34 -0.98 11.58 -4.72
N VAL A 35 0.19 11.10 -4.30
CA VAL A 35 0.91 9.98 -4.91
C VAL A 35 0.97 8.86 -3.88
N ASP A 36 0.57 7.65 -4.27
CA ASP A 36 0.63 6.48 -3.40
C ASP A 36 2.08 6.10 -3.08
N ALA A 37 2.37 5.83 -1.81
CA ALA A 37 3.67 5.33 -1.39
C ALA A 37 3.81 3.84 -1.73
N ALA A 38 5.04 3.39 -1.98
CA ALA A 38 5.33 1.97 -2.09
C ALA A 38 5.16 1.28 -0.72
N ALA A 39 4.71 0.04 -0.73
CA ALA A 39 4.64 -0.81 0.44
C ALA A 39 5.09 -2.23 0.12
N THR A 40 5.77 -2.87 1.06
CA THR A 40 6.18 -4.27 0.97
C THR A 40 5.85 -4.95 2.28
N GLN A 41 5.08 -6.04 2.22
CA GLN A 41 4.81 -6.91 3.36
C GLN A 41 5.25 -8.33 3.03
N VAL A 42 5.82 -9.00 4.03
CA VAL A 42 6.44 -10.31 3.89
C VAL A 42 6.04 -11.17 5.08
N GLU A 43 5.62 -12.40 4.81
CA GLU A 43 5.50 -13.47 5.81
C GLU A 43 6.57 -14.51 5.54
N ARG A 44 7.34 -14.88 6.57
CA ARG A 44 8.45 -15.84 6.42
C ARG A 44 8.06 -17.20 6.96
N ILE A 45 8.32 -18.23 6.18
CA ILE A 45 8.23 -19.62 6.63
C ILE A 45 9.60 -20.05 7.20
N GLY A 46 9.58 -20.69 8.37
CA GLY A 46 10.77 -21.27 9.00
C GLY A 46 11.12 -22.66 8.46
N SER A 47 12.36 -23.09 8.63
CA SER A 47 12.79 -24.43 8.20
C SER A 47 12.28 -25.48 9.19
N SER A 48 11.81 -26.60 8.69
CA SER A 48 11.59 -27.80 9.50
C SER A 48 12.31 -28.99 8.86
N PHE A 49 12.91 -29.82 9.71
CA PHE A 49 13.62 -31.01 9.28
C PHE A 49 13.31 -32.14 10.26
N SER A 50 12.90 -33.28 9.71
CA SER A 50 12.53 -34.48 10.47
C SER A 50 13.13 -35.70 9.81
N VAL A 51 13.76 -36.54 10.63
CA VAL A 51 14.31 -37.83 10.23
C VAL A 51 13.81 -38.88 11.22
N THR A 52 13.31 -39.99 10.70
CA THR A 52 12.90 -41.13 11.52
C THR A 52 13.21 -42.41 10.76
N GLY A 53 13.73 -43.42 11.44
CA GLY A 53 14.03 -44.70 10.82
C GLY A 53 14.28 -45.81 11.85
N ASN A 54 14.26 -47.05 11.36
CA ASN A 54 14.61 -48.25 12.08
C ASN A 54 15.46 -49.17 11.20
N GLY A 55 16.49 -49.79 11.78
CA GLY A 55 17.46 -50.63 11.05
C GLY A 55 18.34 -49.84 10.08
N VAL A 56 18.55 -48.55 10.36
CA VAL A 56 19.41 -47.65 9.59
C VAL A 56 20.25 -46.77 10.49
N ASP A 57 21.54 -46.73 10.22
CA ASP A 57 22.46 -45.73 10.73
C ASP A 57 22.43 -44.51 9.82
N THR A 58 22.34 -43.32 10.42
CA THR A 58 22.51 -42.05 9.70
C THR A 58 23.87 -41.46 10.05
N THR A 59 24.59 -41.01 9.03
CA THR A 59 25.93 -40.41 9.17
C THR A 59 25.99 -39.06 8.44
N ASP A 60 26.83 -38.15 8.93
CA ASP A 60 27.26 -36.92 8.27
C ASP A 60 28.13 -37.17 7.02
N GLY A 61 28.40 -38.43 6.68
CA GLY A 61 29.22 -38.86 5.53
C GLY A 61 30.68 -39.13 5.89
N ASN A 62 31.12 -38.77 7.09
CA ASN A 62 32.50 -38.92 7.55
C ASN A 62 32.61 -39.68 8.88
N THR A 63 31.58 -39.63 9.72
CA THR A 63 31.56 -40.19 11.07
C THR A 63 30.40 -41.18 11.21
N ALA A 64 30.72 -42.48 11.34
CA ALA A 64 29.71 -43.51 11.53
C ALA A 64 28.81 -43.21 12.75
N SER A 65 27.51 -43.53 12.63
CA SER A 65 26.49 -43.34 13.67
C SER A 65 26.32 -41.90 14.20
N THR A 66 26.78 -40.89 13.46
CA THR A 66 26.61 -39.47 13.81
C THR A 66 25.52 -38.83 12.96
N ILE A 67 24.43 -38.38 13.58
CA ILE A 67 23.39 -37.64 12.84
C ILE A 67 23.96 -36.28 12.43
N SER A 68 23.94 -36.00 11.12
CA SER A 68 24.43 -34.75 10.54
C SER A 68 23.81 -33.54 11.24
N ALA A 69 24.66 -32.65 11.76
CA ALA A 69 24.25 -31.32 12.18
C ALA A 69 24.28 -30.42 10.94
N GLY A 70 23.11 -30.10 10.38
CA GLY A 70 23.04 -29.15 9.28
C GLY A 70 23.51 -27.75 9.69
N THR A 71 23.84 -26.93 8.70
CA THR A 71 24.31 -25.56 8.91
C THR A 71 23.16 -24.58 8.72
N ILE A 72 23.06 -23.56 9.56
CA ILE A 72 22.11 -22.45 9.36
C ILE A 72 22.84 -21.27 8.75
N THR A 73 22.45 -20.89 7.54
CA THR A 73 22.96 -19.70 6.85
C THR A 73 21.79 -18.82 6.45
N SER A 74 21.84 -17.54 6.82
CA SER A 74 20.75 -16.57 6.56
C SER A 74 19.37 -17.10 6.99
N GLY A 75 19.30 -17.79 8.14
CA GLY A 75 18.03 -18.31 8.68
C GLY A 75 17.43 -19.51 7.92
N VAL A 76 18.13 -20.08 6.94
CA VAL A 76 17.75 -21.35 6.27
C VAL A 76 18.61 -22.47 6.83
N TYR A 77 17.95 -23.54 7.29
CA TYR A 77 18.65 -24.78 7.64
C TYR A 77 19.04 -25.52 6.37
N ALA A 78 20.33 -25.66 6.12
CA ALA A 78 20.85 -26.58 5.12
C ALA A 78 21.16 -27.91 5.82
N PRO A 79 20.33 -28.95 5.67
CA PRO A 79 20.71 -30.28 6.15
C PRO A 79 22.05 -30.63 5.50
N GLY A 80 23.02 -31.05 6.31
CA GLY A 80 24.30 -31.55 5.79
C GLY A 80 24.08 -32.80 4.94
N THR A 81 25.14 -33.30 4.31
CA THR A 81 25.07 -34.60 3.63
C THR A 81 24.66 -35.66 4.65
N ILE A 82 23.50 -36.28 4.44
CA ILE A 82 23.04 -37.41 5.25
C ILE A 82 23.13 -38.64 4.37
N ALA A 83 24.00 -39.57 4.75
CA ALA A 83 23.96 -40.93 4.22
C ALA A 83 23.20 -41.82 5.21
N ALA A 84 22.24 -42.59 4.70
CA ALA A 84 21.57 -43.63 5.45
C ALA A 84 22.11 -44.98 4.99
N THR A 85 22.61 -45.77 5.94
CA THR A 85 23.18 -47.09 5.67
C THR A 85 22.38 -48.11 6.46
N GLN A 86 22.05 -49.25 5.85
CA GLN A 86 21.42 -50.34 6.59
C GLN A 86 22.43 -50.91 7.59
N ASP A 87 22.01 -51.12 8.83
CA ASP A 87 22.84 -51.76 9.85
C ASP A 87 23.26 -53.18 9.40
N VAL A 88 22.32 -53.88 8.76
CA VAL A 88 22.54 -55.20 8.17
C VAL A 88 22.12 -55.14 6.70
N PRO A 89 23.06 -55.17 5.75
CA PRO A 89 22.74 -55.12 4.33
C PRO A 89 21.76 -56.22 3.91
N GLY A 90 20.63 -55.81 3.33
CA GLY A 90 19.59 -56.72 2.84
C GLY A 90 18.53 -57.10 3.88
N ALA A 91 18.64 -56.60 5.12
CA ALA A 91 17.58 -56.72 6.10
C ALA A 91 16.43 -55.72 5.82
N SER A 92 15.25 -55.97 6.39
CA SER A 92 14.15 -55.02 6.30
C SER A 92 14.50 -53.75 7.09
N PHE A 93 14.27 -52.58 6.50
CA PHE A 93 14.48 -51.29 7.15
C PHE A 93 13.32 -50.33 6.83
N SER A 94 13.15 -49.30 7.66
CA SER A 94 12.28 -48.17 7.35
C SER A 94 13.03 -46.86 7.54
N PHE A 95 12.84 -45.92 6.61
CA PHE A 95 13.50 -44.63 6.66
C PHE A 95 12.64 -43.58 5.99
N THR A 96 12.35 -42.52 6.74
CA THR A 96 11.60 -41.37 6.26
C THR A 96 12.37 -40.11 6.60
N GLN A 97 12.51 -39.24 5.59
CA GLN A 97 13.02 -37.88 5.77
C GLN A 97 12.04 -36.90 5.17
N GLN A 98 11.83 -35.80 5.88
CA GLN A 98 11.02 -34.68 5.43
C GLN A 98 11.77 -33.38 5.69
N TYR A 99 11.80 -32.52 4.68
CA TYR A 99 12.44 -31.21 4.76
C TYR A 99 11.54 -30.15 4.12
N THR A 100 11.23 -29.12 4.89
CA THR A 100 10.60 -27.90 4.39
C THR A 100 11.65 -26.80 4.33
N GLN A 101 11.93 -26.32 3.12
CA GLN A 101 12.85 -25.22 2.90
C GLN A 101 12.27 -23.90 3.41
N ALA A 102 13.14 -23.06 3.98
CA ALA A 102 12.78 -21.71 4.42
C ALA A 102 13.26 -20.63 3.45
N ASP A 103 12.72 -19.44 3.63
CA ASP A 103 13.19 -18.24 2.97
C ASP A 103 14.48 -17.72 3.61
N ALA A 104 15.47 -17.42 2.77
CA ALA A 104 16.69 -16.81 3.28
C ALA A 104 16.44 -15.37 3.71
N VAL A 105 17.04 -14.97 4.82
CA VAL A 105 17.04 -13.58 5.28
C VAL A 105 17.83 -12.76 4.27
N ALA A 106 17.17 -11.75 3.71
CA ALA A 106 17.83 -10.78 2.85
C ALA A 106 18.96 -10.07 3.62
N THR A 107 20.17 -10.06 3.06
CA THR A 107 21.33 -9.36 3.64
C THR A 107 21.39 -7.89 3.26
N SER A 108 20.47 -7.44 2.40
CA SER A 108 20.28 -6.05 1.99
C SER A 108 18.79 -5.71 1.98
N ALA A 109 18.46 -4.45 2.25
CA ALA A 109 17.09 -3.98 2.15
C ALA A 109 16.57 -4.19 0.71
N PRO A 110 15.39 -4.82 0.52
CA PRO A 110 14.79 -4.92 -0.80
C PRO A 110 14.45 -3.52 -1.33
N THR A 111 14.72 -3.27 -2.60
CA THR A 111 14.27 -2.06 -3.29
C THR A 111 12.76 -2.12 -3.50
N VAL A 112 12.07 -1.02 -3.24
CA VAL A 112 10.62 -0.89 -3.43
C VAL A 112 10.19 -1.37 -4.82
N GLY A 113 9.16 -2.22 -4.87
CA GLY A 113 8.63 -2.79 -6.12
C GLY A 113 9.32 -4.06 -6.63
N THR A 114 10.35 -4.56 -5.93
CA THR A 114 10.99 -5.85 -6.25
C THR A 114 10.49 -6.97 -5.32
N VAL A 115 10.23 -8.14 -5.89
CA VAL A 115 9.92 -9.36 -5.13
C VAL A 115 11.25 -9.99 -4.68
N GLY A 116 11.45 -10.08 -3.37
CA GLY A 116 12.60 -10.74 -2.75
C GLY A 116 12.45 -12.26 -2.77
N ASN A 117 13.41 -12.97 -2.17
CA ASN A 117 13.42 -14.43 -2.09
C ASN A 117 12.54 -14.95 -0.94
N PHE A 118 11.32 -14.45 -0.85
CA PHE A 118 10.35 -14.84 0.17
C PHE A 118 9.20 -15.64 -0.45
N SER A 119 8.75 -16.67 0.26
CA SER A 119 7.69 -17.60 -0.15
C SER A 119 6.34 -16.90 -0.21
N ASP A 120 6.10 -15.94 0.70
CA ASP A 120 4.94 -15.06 0.66
C ASP A 120 5.38 -13.59 0.77
N GLN A 121 5.25 -12.88 -0.35
CA GLN A 121 5.51 -11.46 -0.44
C GLN A 121 4.46 -10.78 -1.31
N THR A 122 3.87 -9.72 -0.76
CA THR A 122 3.12 -8.74 -1.53
C THR A 122 3.91 -7.44 -1.58
N SER A 123 4.22 -6.98 -2.80
CA SER A 123 4.91 -5.72 -3.02
C SER A 123 4.13 -4.84 -3.99
N THR A 124 3.90 -3.59 -3.59
CA THR A 124 3.31 -2.56 -4.44
C THR A 124 4.35 -1.51 -4.79
N THR A 125 4.46 -1.20 -6.08
CA THR A 125 5.30 -0.10 -6.57
C THR A 125 4.70 1.25 -6.18
N ALA A 126 5.54 2.26 -5.95
CA ALA A 126 5.08 3.62 -5.69
C ALA A 126 4.31 4.18 -6.90
N GLY A 127 3.37 5.10 -6.63
CA GLY A 127 2.73 5.88 -7.68
C GLY A 127 3.74 6.76 -8.43
N THR A 128 3.50 7.02 -9.70
CA THR A 128 4.39 7.87 -10.51
C THR A 128 3.78 9.25 -10.68
N ALA A 129 4.40 10.29 -10.09
CA ALA A 129 3.94 11.67 -10.25
C ALA A 129 3.84 12.07 -11.74
N GLY A 130 4.87 11.82 -12.55
CA GLY A 130 4.85 12.17 -13.97
C GLY A 130 4.53 13.65 -14.18
N SER A 131 3.45 13.93 -14.92
CA SER A 131 2.93 15.28 -15.16
C SER A 131 1.82 15.72 -14.17
N LEU A 132 1.65 15.02 -13.04
CA LEU A 132 0.60 15.30 -12.05
C LEU A 132 0.65 16.77 -11.60
N ALA A 133 -0.40 17.52 -11.93
CA ALA A 133 -0.51 18.93 -11.62
C ALA A 133 -1.97 19.35 -11.50
N GLY A 134 -2.23 20.39 -10.71
CA GLY A 134 -3.55 20.99 -10.61
C GLY A 134 -3.44 22.49 -10.40
N THR A 135 -4.13 23.27 -11.22
CA THR A 135 -4.21 24.73 -11.11
C THR A 135 -5.66 25.16 -11.17
N ILE A 136 -6.07 26.04 -10.26
CA ILE A 136 -7.35 26.73 -10.31
C ILE A 136 -7.06 28.22 -10.27
N THR A 137 -7.50 28.93 -11.30
CA THR A 137 -7.34 30.38 -11.38
C THR A 137 -8.48 31.09 -10.63
N SER A 138 -8.27 32.36 -10.27
CA SER A 138 -9.31 33.19 -9.64
C SER A 138 -10.55 33.39 -10.52
N ALA A 139 -10.46 33.11 -11.83
CA ALA A 139 -11.58 33.12 -12.78
C ALA A 139 -12.35 31.79 -12.81
N GLY A 140 -12.03 30.82 -11.96
CA GLY A 140 -12.66 29.50 -11.92
C GLY A 140 -12.20 28.53 -13.01
N VAL A 141 -11.21 28.91 -13.82
CA VAL A 141 -10.61 28.00 -14.80
C VAL A 141 -9.77 26.96 -14.06
N MET A 142 -10.16 25.69 -14.21
CA MET A 142 -9.51 24.54 -13.58
C MET A 142 -8.79 23.70 -14.63
N THR A 143 -7.49 23.47 -14.40
CA THR A 143 -6.65 22.58 -15.20
C THR A 143 -6.09 21.50 -14.30
N ILE A 144 -6.51 20.25 -14.52
CA ILE A 144 -6.00 19.07 -13.81
C ILE A 144 -5.27 18.20 -14.83
N THR A 145 -4.00 17.91 -14.57
CA THR A 145 -3.19 16.99 -15.36
C THR A 145 -3.09 15.68 -14.60
N ALA A 146 -3.55 14.60 -15.23
CA ALA A 146 -3.44 13.27 -14.65
C ALA A 146 -1.97 12.86 -14.51
N GLY A 147 -1.63 12.25 -13.36
CA GLY A 147 -0.35 11.60 -13.16
C GLY A 147 -0.30 10.20 -13.77
N GLY A 148 0.74 9.44 -13.42
CA GLY A 148 0.83 8.02 -13.73
C GLY A 148 -0.05 7.15 -12.83
N ALA A 149 0.14 5.83 -12.89
CA ALA A 149 -0.55 4.90 -12.01
C ALA A 149 -0.31 5.24 -10.52
N GLY A 150 -1.31 4.99 -9.66
CA GLY A 150 -1.23 5.28 -8.22
C GLY A 150 -1.22 6.78 -7.88
N THR A 151 -1.83 7.62 -8.72
CA THR A 151 -1.97 9.06 -8.46
C THR A 151 -3.44 9.47 -8.41
N VAL A 152 -3.73 10.45 -7.56
CA VAL A 152 -5.04 11.09 -7.46
C VAL A 152 -4.86 12.60 -7.48
N ALA A 153 -5.60 13.27 -8.37
CA ALA A 153 -5.74 14.72 -8.38
C ALA A 153 -7.20 15.09 -8.13
N THR A 154 -7.43 15.93 -7.13
CA THR A 154 -8.77 16.46 -6.83
C THR A 154 -8.70 17.98 -6.87
N GLY A 155 -9.48 18.58 -7.77
CA GLY A 155 -9.69 20.02 -7.85
C GLY A 155 -11.10 20.37 -7.41
N GLN A 156 -11.24 21.42 -6.61
CA GLN A 156 -12.52 21.94 -6.17
C GLN A 156 -12.54 23.45 -6.34
N HIS A 157 -13.54 23.95 -7.04
CA HIS A 157 -13.89 25.36 -7.09
C HIS A 157 -15.34 25.53 -6.67
N VAL A 158 -15.59 26.36 -5.65
CA VAL A 158 -16.93 26.64 -5.14
C VAL A 158 -17.18 28.14 -5.21
N THR A 159 -18.28 28.50 -5.86
CA THR A 159 -18.78 29.86 -5.95
C THR A 159 -20.09 29.95 -5.19
N GLU A 160 -20.11 30.74 -4.13
CA GLU A 160 -21.29 31.00 -3.33
C GLU A 160 -21.71 32.46 -3.48
N LEU A 161 -22.98 32.67 -3.80
CA LEU A 161 -23.61 33.97 -3.90
C LEU A 161 -24.79 34.02 -2.92
N THR A 162 -24.69 34.88 -1.91
CA THR A 162 -25.78 35.16 -0.97
C THR A 162 -26.32 36.55 -1.24
N ILE A 163 -27.64 36.66 -1.40
CA ILE A 163 -28.36 37.93 -1.57
C ILE A 163 -29.32 38.04 -0.38
N LYS A 164 -29.15 39.08 0.45
CA LYS A 164 -30.01 39.38 1.61
C LYS A 164 -30.78 40.67 1.41
#